data_AF-A0A502BRC1-F1
#
_entry.id   AF-A0A502BRC1-F1
#
_cell.length_a   1.000
_cell.length_b   1.000
_cell.length_c   1.000
_cell.angle_alpha   90.00
_cell.angle_beta   90.00
_cell.angle_gamma   90.00
#
_symmetry.space_group_name_H-M   'P 1'
#
loop_
_entity.id
_entity.type
_entity.pdbx_description
1 polymer ?
#
loop_
_entity_poly.entity_id
_entity_poly.type
_entity_poly.pdbx_seq_one_letter_code
_entity_poly.pdbx_strand_id
1 'polypeptide(L)'
;MMGTLSKNVEISPKHISQDRTSMSDADLAADLLDELIGYRGVREPIKAMLDRAYDKLSRKSPKWTRRRVRAIFNKEANRIENREISDLEMLIAERERHAAYKAETARMAQMAVAPATNIARRYAPKEGSQLS
;
A
#
# COMPACT_ATOMS: atom_id res chain seq x y z
N MET A 1 41.28 -39.56 5.88
CA MET A 1 40.16 -39.26 4.96
C MET A 1 39.22 -38.29 5.66
N MET A 2 39.33 -36.99 5.35
CA MET A 2 38.53 -35.93 5.98
C MET A 2 37.15 -35.89 5.31
N GLY A 3 36.10 -36.27 6.04
CA GLY A 3 34.72 -36.19 5.57
C GLY A 3 34.19 -34.77 5.66
N THR A 4 33.84 -34.18 4.52
CA THR A 4 33.13 -32.90 4.43
C THR A 4 31.63 -33.14 4.57
N LEU A 5 31.09 -32.93 5.77
CA LEU A 5 29.64 -32.88 6.00
C LEU A 5 29.12 -31.52 5.52
N SER A 6 28.69 -31.48 4.26
CA SER A 6 27.92 -30.39 3.67
C SER A 6 26.55 -30.31 4.35
N LYS A 7 26.40 -29.42 5.33
CA LYS A 7 25.10 -29.05 5.89
C LYS A 7 24.38 -28.15 4.88
N ASN A 8 23.72 -28.77 3.90
CA ASN A 8 22.63 -28.11 3.19
C ASN A 8 21.47 -27.93 4.18
N VAL A 9 21.50 -26.81 4.90
CA VAL A 9 20.32 -26.31 5.60
C VAL A 9 19.37 -25.84 4.51
N GLU A 10 18.44 -26.72 4.16
CA GLU A 10 17.24 -26.33 3.40
C GLU A 10 16.53 -25.27 4.23
N ILE A 11 16.69 -24.00 3.85
CA ILE A 11 15.94 -22.88 4.38
C ILE A 11 14.50 -23.07 3.91
N SER A 12 13.74 -23.84 4.69
CA SER A 12 12.29 -24.01 4.53
C SER A 12 11.63 -22.64 4.74
N PRO A 13 10.90 -22.09 3.75
CA PRO A 13 10.32 -20.75 3.84
C PRO A 13 9.09 -20.67 4.76
N LYS A 14 8.98 -21.56 5.76
CA LYS A 14 7.82 -21.65 6.66
C LYS A 14 7.84 -20.63 7.81
N HIS A 15 8.86 -19.78 7.91
CA HIS A 15 9.07 -18.93 9.08
C HIS A 15 8.65 -17.45 8.91
N ILE A 16 7.63 -17.17 8.11
CA ILE A 16 7.00 -15.82 8.04
C ILE A 16 5.54 -15.84 8.52
N SER A 17 4.93 -17.02 8.71
CA SER A 17 3.49 -17.14 8.96
C SER A 17 3.08 -17.37 10.42
N GLN A 18 3.99 -17.30 11.38
CA GLN A 18 3.74 -17.86 12.72
C GLN A 18 2.95 -16.93 13.67
N ASP A 19 2.84 -15.63 13.37
CA ASP A 19 2.01 -14.69 14.16
C ASP A 19 0.57 -14.52 13.64
N ARG A 20 0.15 -15.27 12.61
CA ARG A 20 -1.22 -15.24 12.03
C ARG A 20 -2.04 -16.52 12.28
N THR A 21 -1.64 -17.32 13.28
CA THR A 21 -1.91 -18.76 13.40
C THR A 21 -3.37 -19.21 13.63
N SER A 22 -4.37 -18.33 13.56
CA SER A 22 -5.79 -18.71 13.66
C SER A 22 -6.73 -17.91 12.76
N MET A 23 -6.21 -17.23 11.74
CA MET A 23 -7.03 -16.42 10.84
C MET A 23 -7.55 -17.27 9.67
N SER A 24 -8.86 -17.26 9.44
CA SER A 24 -9.46 -17.88 8.26
C SER A 24 -8.99 -17.12 7.01
N ASP A 25 -8.81 -17.82 5.88
CA ASP A 25 -8.50 -17.18 4.59
C ASP A 25 -9.53 -16.10 4.22
N ALA A 26 -10.79 -16.28 4.63
CA ALA A 26 -11.85 -15.29 4.44
C ALA A 26 -11.62 -14.02 5.26
N ASP A 27 -11.18 -14.15 6.51
CA ASP A 27 -10.83 -13.01 7.36
C ASP A 27 -9.60 -12.30 6.82
N LEU A 28 -8.56 -13.05 6.43
CA LEU A 28 -7.35 -12.48 5.85
C LEU A 28 -7.66 -11.67 4.57
N ALA A 29 -8.50 -12.23 3.68
CA ALA A 29 -8.89 -11.54 2.46
C ALA A 29 -9.72 -10.28 2.73
N ALA A 30 -10.58 -10.29 3.75
CA ALA A 30 -11.35 -9.11 4.16
C ALA A 30 -10.42 -8.00 4.69
N ASP A 31 -9.47 -8.36 5.55
CA ASP A 31 -8.51 -7.40 6.12
C ASP A 31 -7.60 -6.80 5.04
N LEU A 32 -7.11 -7.61 4.11
CA LEU A 32 -6.37 -7.12 2.94
C LEU A 32 -7.23 -6.21 2.05
N LEU A 33 -8.51 -6.53 1.89
CA LEU A 33 -9.41 -5.68 1.10
C LEU A 33 -9.65 -4.32 1.80
N ASP A 34 -9.78 -4.31 3.12
CA ASP A 34 -9.89 -3.09 3.92
C ASP A 34 -8.61 -2.24 3.81
N GLU A 35 -7.43 -2.87 3.85
CA GLU A 35 -6.15 -2.19 3.65
C GLU A 35 -6.01 -1.60 2.24
N LEU A 36 -6.43 -2.35 1.22
CA LEU A 36 -6.43 -1.92 -0.18
C LEU A 36 -7.36 -0.71 -0.40
N ILE A 37 -8.53 -0.73 0.24
CA ILE A 37 -9.50 0.37 0.21
C ILE A 37 -8.97 1.59 0.98
N GLY A 38 -8.28 1.36 2.10
CA GLY A 38 -7.70 2.38 2.95
C GLY A 38 -8.73 3.10 3.83
N TYR A 39 -8.26 4.14 4.53
CA TYR A 39 -9.09 4.87 5.49
C TYR A 39 -10.32 5.51 4.81
N ARG A 40 -11.50 5.28 5.39
CA ARG A 40 -12.77 5.82 4.91
C ARG A 40 -12.79 7.34 5.06
N GLY A 41 -12.97 8.07 3.95
CA GLY A 41 -13.28 9.50 4.03
C GLY A 41 -14.65 9.73 4.68
N VAL A 42 -14.78 10.78 5.50
CA VAL A 42 -16.00 11.12 6.27
C VAL A 42 -17.29 11.12 5.43
N ARG A 43 -17.19 11.43 4.13
CA ARG A 43 -18.33 11.52 3.21
C ARG A 43 -18.36 10.44 2.13
N GLU A 44 -17.44 9.49 2.14
CA GLU A 44 -17.36 8.52 1.06
C GLU A 44 -18.37 7.35 1.27
N PRO A 45 -19.25 7.08 0.29
CA PRO A 45 -20.12 5.92 0.33
C PRO A 45 -19.34 4.62 0.16
N ILE A 46 -19.70 3.59 0.95
CA ILE A 46 -19.07 2.25 0.89
C ILE A 46 -19.09 1.70 -0.55
N LYS A 47 -20.18 1.91 -1.28
CA LYS A 47 -20.31 1.48 -2.67
C LYS A 47 -19.19 2.04 -3.55
N ALA A 48 -18.88 3.33 -3.43
CA ALA A 48 -17.83 3.97 -4.23
C ALA A 48 -16.45 3.39 -3.90
N MET A 49 -16.20 3.10 -2.63
CA MET A 49 -14.96 2.46 -2.18
C MET A 49 -14.78 1.07 -2.79
N LEU A 50 -15.83 0.26 -2.76
CA LEU A 50 -15.82 -1.10 -3.33
C LEU A 50 -15.73 -1.09 -4.86
N ASP A 51 -16.37 -0.13 -5.53
CA ASP A 51 -16.26 0.04 -6.98
C ASP A 51 -14.82 0.38 -7.39
N ARG A 52 -14.13 1.26 -6.64
CA ARG A 52 -12.70 1.55 -6.87
C ARG A 52 -11.80 0.34 -6.63
N ALA A 53 -12.07 -0.44 -5.59
CA ALA A 53 -11.30 -1.67 -5.32
C ALA A 53 -11.50 -2.68 -6.46
N TYR A 54 -12.76 -2.87 -6.89
CA TYR A 54 -13.09 -3.70 -8.04
C TYR A 54 -12.36 -3.26 -9.31
N ASP A 55 -12.38 -1.97 -9.65
CA ASP A 55 -11.75 -1.47 -10.87
C ASP A 55 -10.23 -1.70 -10.91
N LYS A 56 -9.57 -1.78 -9.75
CA LYS A 56 -8.14 -2.14 -9.65
C LYS A 56 -7.94 -3.65 -9.81
N LEU A 57 -8.75 -4.44 -9.10
CA LEU A 57 -8.66 -5.90 -9.11
C LEU A 57 -9.01 -6.49 -10.48
N SER A 58 -10.02 -5.94 -11.16
CA SER A 58 -10.44 -6.38 -12.50
C SER A 58 -9.37 -6.17 -13.57
N ARG A 59 -8.45 -5.21 -13.36
CA ARG A 59 -7.29 -5.00 -14.25
C ARG A 59 -6.20 -6.04 -14.05
N LYS A 60 -6.11 -6.66 -12.87
CA LYS A 60 -5.16 -7.74 -12.57
C LYS A 60 -5.69 -9.07 -13.07
N SER A 61 -6.95 -9.36 -12.82
CA SER A 61 -7.57 -10.62 -13.22
C SER A 61 -9.06 -10.44 -13.56
N PRO A 62 -9.54 -10.99 -14.71
CA PRO A 62 -10.93 -10.88 -15.12
C PRO A 62 -11.90 -11.71 -14.26
N LYS A 63 -11.37 -12.55 -13.35
CA LYS A 63 -12.18 -13.33 -12.40
C LYS A 63 -12.85 -12.48 -11.32
N TRP A 64 -12.30 -11.30 -11.06
CA TRP A 64 -12.87 -10.39 -10.07
C TRP A 64 -14.20 -9.84 -10.56
N THR A 65 -15.20 -9.86 -9.68
CA THR A 65 -16.53 -9.27 -9.94
C THR A 65 -16.91 -8.38 -8.77
N ARG A 66 -17.77 -7.39 -9.00
CA ARG A 66 -18.31 -6.53 -7.93
C ARG A 66 -18.94 -7.34 -6.80
N ARG A 67 -19.68 -8.41 -7.16
CA ARG A 67 -20.30 -9.32 -6.19
C ARG A 67 -19.26 -10.01 -5.33
N ARG A 68 -18.16 -10.48 -5.95
CA ARG A 68 -17.07 -11.15 -5.22
C ARG A 68 -16.38 -10.22 -4.24
N VAL A 69 -16.06 -9.00 -4.66
CA VAL A 69 -15.47 -7.97 -3.80
C VAL A 69 -16.39 -7.65 -2.60
N ARG A 70 -17.69 -7.49 -2.83
CA ARG A 70 -18.68 -7.30 -1.75
C ARG A 70 -18.74 -8.49 -0.79
N ALA A 71 -18.75 -9.72 -1.32
CA ALA A 71 -18.83 -10.92 -0.49
C ALA A 71 -17.60 -11.06 0.42
N ILE A 72 -16.41 -10.71 -0.07
CA ILE A 72 -15.18 -10.71 0.73
C ILE A 72 -15.23 -9.61 1.79
N PHE A 73 -15.61 -8.38 1.40
CA PHE A 73 -15.74 -7.25 2.33
C PHE A 73 -16.71 -7.53 3.48
N ASN A 74 -17.85 -8.14 3.20
CA ASN A 74 -18.84 -8.52 4.21
C ASN A 74 -18.50 -9.81 4.98
N LYS A 75 -17.36 -10.46 4.69
CA LYS A 75 -16.99 -11.77 5.25
C LYS A 75 -18.01 -12.88 4.96
N GLU A 76 -18.74 -12.77 3.84
CA GLU A 76 -19.74 -13.74 3.37
C GLU A 76 -19.14 -14.80 2.43
N ALA A 77 -17.86 -14.69 2.09
CA ALA A 77 -17.19 -15.60 1.17
C ALA A 77 -16.73 -16.89 1.87
N ASN A 78 -17.40 -18.01 1.60
CA ASN A 78 -17.07 -19.32 2.20
C ASN A 78 -15.70 -19.89 1.80
N ARG A 79 -15.24 -19.59 0.59
CA ARG A 79 -13.96 -20.06 0.05
C ARG A 79 -13.26 -18.89 -0.61
N ILE A 80 -11.98 -18.75 -0.35
CA ILE A 80 -11.08 -17.81 -1.02
C ILE A 80 -10.03 -18.62 -1.79
N GLU A 81 -9.78 -18.27 -3.06
CA GLU A 81 -8.67 -18.83 -3.81
C GLU A 81 -7.37 -18.12 -3.41
N ASN A 82 -6.27 -18.87 -3.28
CA ASN A 82 -4.96 -18.28 -2.98
C ASN A 82 -4.54 -17.18 -3.99
N ARG A 83 -4.98 -17.30 -5.25
CA ARG A 83 -4.77 -16.26 -6.28
C ARG A 83 -5.44 -14.93 -5.92
N GLU A 84 -6.62 -14.97 -5.30
CA GLU A 84 -7.32 -13.76 -4.88
C GLU A 84 -6.56 -13.04 -3.75
N ILE A 85 -6.00 -13.80 -2.82
CA ILE A 85 -5.13 -13.26 -1.76
C ILE A 85 -3.88 -12.64 -2.38
N SER A 86 -3.22 -13.34 -3.30
CA SER A 86 -2.02 -12.84 -3.98
C SER A 86 -2.28 -11.57 -4.80
N ASP A 87 -3.44 -11.47 -5.47
CA ASP A 87 -3.86 -10.26 -6.19
C ASP A 87 -4.03 -9.06 -5.24
N LEU A 88 -4.63 -9.28 -4.06
CA LEU A 88 -4.82 -8.25 -3.03
C LEU A 88 -3.46 -7.77 -2.48
N GLU A 89 -2.58 -8.70 -2.09
CA GLU A 89 -1.24 -8.39 -1.59
C GLU A 89 -0.41 -7.61 -2.62
N MET A 90 -0.47 -8.00 -3.90
CA MET A 90 0.24 -7.32 -4.97
C MET A 90 -0.22 -5.87 -5.12
N LEU A 91 -1.53 -5.61 -5.07
CA LEU A 91 -2.06 -4.26 -5.19
C LEU A 91 -1.73 -3.39 -3.97
N ILE A 92 -1.72 -3.96 -2.77
CA ILE A 92 -1.25 -3.26 -1.56
C ILE A 92 0.21 -2.87 -1.72
N ALA A 93 1.08 -3.81 -2.08
CA ALA A 93 2.51 -3.55 -2.28
C ALA A 93 2.75 -2.50 -3.38
N GLU A 94 1.98 -2.51 -4.46
CA GLU A 94 2.04 -1.50 -5.53
C GLU A 94 1.65 -0.10 -5.00
N ARG A 95 0.61 -0.03 -4.16
CA ARG A 95 0.19 1.22 -3.51
C ARG A 95 1.27 1.77 -2.58
N GLU A 96 1.89 0.93 -1.78
CA GLU A 96 2.98 1.32 -0.87
C GLU A 96 4.20 1.84 -1.64
N ARG A 97 4.62 1.14 -2.69
CA ARG A 97 5.71 1.59 -3.57
C ARG A 97 5.42 2.95 -4.18
N HIS A 98 4.20 3.15 -4.66
CA HIS A 98 3.80 4.43 -5.24
C HIS A 98 3.71 5.55 -4.20
N ALA A 99 3.28 5.24 -2.96
CA ALA A 99 3.28 6.18 -1.85
C ALA A 99 4.72 6.59 -1.46
N ALA A 100 5.63 5.62 -1.39
CA ALA A 100 7.05 5.86 -1.12
C ALA A 100 7.70 6.74 -2.21
N TYR A 101 7.43 6.45 -3.49
CA TYR A 101 7.89 7.27 -4.60
C TYR A 101 7.39 8.72 -4.52
N LYS A 102 6.11 8.92 -4.16
CA LYS A 102 5.53 10.24 -3.95
C LYS A 102 6.15 10.99 -2.77
N ALA A 103 6.43 10.30 -1.67
CA ALA A 103 7.09 10.91 -0.52
C ALA A 103 8.51 11.38 -0.85
N GLU A 104 9.27 10.56 -1.57
CA GLU A 104 10.64 10.88 -1.98
C GLU A 104 10.69 12.04 -2.97
N THR A 105 9.81 12.03 -3.98
CA THR A 105 9.70 13.14 -4.94
C THR A 105 9.27 14.45 -4.28
N ALA A 106 8.33 14.40 -3.31
CA ALA A 106 7.96 15.57 -2.53
C ALA A 106 9.12 16.11 -1.68
N ARG A 107 9.92 15.22 -1.08
CA ARG A 107 11.12 15.58 -0.32
C ARG A 107 12.17 16.26 -1.22
N MET A 108 12.45 15.70 -2.39
CA MET A 108 13.37 16.29 -3.36
C MET A 108 12.89 17.67 -3.82
N ALA A 109 11.59 17.83 -4.10
CA ALA A 109 11.02 19.11 -4.49
C ALA A 109 11.15 20.17 -3.37
N GLN A 110 10.89 19.80 -2.11
CA GLN A 110 11.08 20.70 -0.96
C GLN A 110 12.54 21.13 -0.79
N MET A 111 13.49 20.20 -0.95
CA MET A 111 14.92 20.51 -0.92
C MET A 111 15.36 21.45 -2.05
N ALA A 112 14.75 21.37 -3.23
CA ALA A 112 15.04 22.26 -4.34
C ALA A 112 14.47 23.68 -4.16
N VAL A 113 13.34 23.82 -3.45
CA VAL A 113 12.70 25.13 -3.17
C VAL A 113 13.39 25.89 -2.03
N ALA A 114 13.96 25.19 -1.04
CA ALA A 114 14.67 25.78 0.09
C ALA A 114 15.84 26.73 -0.28
N PRO A 115 16.74 26.43 -1.24
CA PRO A 115 17.79 27.35 -1.66
C PRO A 115 17.26 28.54 -2.48
N ALA A 116 16.24 28.34 -3.33
CA ALA A 116 15.67 29.40 -4.16
C ALA A 116 14.97 30.50 -3.33
N THR A 117 14.25 30.10 -2.29
CA THR A 117 13.60 31.03 -1.35
C THR A 117 14.59 31.78 -0.46
N ASN A 118 15.73 31.17 -0.11
CA ASN A 118 16.78 31.81 0.69
C ASN A 118 17.55 32.87 -0.11
N ILE A 119 17.79 32.63 -1.41
CA ILE A 119 18.41 33.61 -2.31
C ILE A 119 17.47 34.80 -2.53
N ALA A 120 16.18 34.57 -2.80
CA ALA A 120 15.21 35.64 -2.99
C ALA A 120 15.04 36.56 -1.75
N ARG A 121 15.12 36.01 -0.52
CA ARG A 121 15.12 36.82 0.71
C ARG A 121 16.39 37.65 0.93
N ARG A 122 17.56 37.16 0.48
CA ARG A 122 18.84 37.88 0.65
C ARG A 122 18.99 39.08 -0.30
N TYR A 123 18.28 39.08 -1.42
CA TYR A 123 18.34 40.14 -2.43
C TYR A 123 17.07 41.00 -2.53
N ALA A 124 16.11 40.85 -1.60
CA ALA A 124 14.96 41.75 -1.54
C ALA A 124 15.41 43.14 -1.06
N PRO A 125 15.17 44.23 -1.83
CA PRO A 125 15.50 45.57 -1.39
C PRO A 125 14.66 45.92 -0.14
N LYS A 126 15.33 46.43 0.90
CA LYS A 126 14.65 47.00 2.08
C LYS A 126 14.00 48.31 1.65
N GLU A 127 12.79 48.26 1.11
CA GLU A 127 11.99 49.46 0.96
C GLU A 127 11.47 49.92 2.33
N GLY A 128 11.87 51.14 2.73
CA GLY A 128 11.12 51.96 3.67
C GLY A 128 11.28 51.64 5.16
N SER A 129 12.41 52.02 5.75
CA SER A 129 12.40 52.49 7.15
C SER A 129 13.14 53.82 7.20
N GLN A 130 12.49 54.86 6.70
CA GLN A 130 12.88 56.23 6.98
C GLN A 130 12.21 56.67 8.28
N LEU A 131 13.06 56.85 9.28
CA LEU A 131 13.10 57.96 10.24
C LEU A 131 11.81 58.76 10.41
N SER A 132 11.23 58.69 11.61
CA SER A 132 10.57 59.81 12.28
C SER A 132 10.81 59.69 13.78
#